data_AF-Q2P9P5-F1
#
_entry.id   AF-Q2P9P5-F1
#
_cell.length_a   1.000
_cell.length_b   1.000
_cell.length_c   1.000
_cell.angle_alpha   90.00
_cell.angle_beta   90.00
_cell.angle_gamma   90.00
#
_symmetry.space_group_name_H-M   'P 1'
#
loop_
_entity.id
_entity.type
_entity.pdbx_description
1 polymer ?
#
loop_
_entity_poly.entity_id
_entity_poly.type
_entity_poly.pdbx_seq_one_letter_code
_entity_poly.pdbx_strand_id
1 'polypeptide(L)'
;CVTADTWVMTTAGPAQVSELTGRSFSAVVDGKAYAVTSDGFFRTGHKPVLALRTREGPALRLTADHRVRRVARRTRYTLEAEWTEAGQLQPGDEILLHDHRALGGWEGAGTHAEGYLLGLLIGDGTLKSDKAVISVWAPELKVAGGGAVAYAQTGAGGIVQAAEAAAATLSHRVDFRGFQRSISGRGEARMASGAVRHLAHEMGMRPGHKTITTAMEKASSVFTEGLLRGLFDADGSVQGSQEKGVSLRLSQSDLSLLQTAQRMLLRLGIASTIYPNRRLAQARPLPDGRGGLRVYETASQHELVISADNLRIYAERIGFADTDKADRLDQALGSYNRSLNRERFTVTVESLTEEGSEDVFDVTVADIHAFDANGLYVHNC
;
A
#
# COMPACT_ATOMS: atom_id res chain seq x y z
N CYS A 1 -9.75 3.05 23.94
CA CYS A 1 -10.30 3.97 22.94
C CYS A 1 -9.19 4.36 21.97
N VAL A 2 -9.54 4.72 20.72
CA VAL A 2 -8.60 5.10 19.65
C VAL A 2 -8.84 6.53 19.18
N THR A 3 -7.89 7.13 18.47
CA THR A 3 -8.03 8.51 17.92
C THR A 3 -8.85 8.54 16.62
N ALA A 4 -9.36 9.72 16.27
CA ALA A 4 -10.31 9.92 15.18
C ALA A 4 -9.76 9.60 13.77
N ASP A 5 -8.42 9.62 13.62
CA ASP A 5 -7.72 9.33 12.37
C ASP A 5 -7.50 7.83 12.12
N THR A 6 -7.81 6.99 13.10
CA THR A 6 -7.68 5.52 13.00
C THR A 6 -8.56 4.98 11.87
N TRP A 7 -7.97 4.17 11.00
CA TRP A 7 -8.67 3.44 9.95
C TRP A 7 -9.30 2.19 10.49
N VAL A 8 -10.52 1.91 10.03
CA VAL A 8 -11.29 0.72 10.38
C VAL A 8 -11.78 0.06 9.10
N MET A 9 -11.64 -1.26 9.00
CA MET A 9 -12.25 -2.02 7.91
C MET A 9 -13.75 -2.25 8.15
N THR A 10 -14.57 -1.89 7.16
CA THR A 10 -16.03 -2.11 7.17
C THR A 10 -16.48 -2.84 5.91
N THR A 11 -17.72 -3.33 5.88
CA THR A 11 -18.28 -3.96 4.66
C THR A 11 -18.47 -2.98 3.51
N ALA A 12 -18.51 -1.67 3.78
CA ALA A 12 -18.58 -0.62 2.75
C ALA A 12 -17.17 -0.12 2.33
N GLY A 13 -16.12 -0.79 2.78
CA GLY A 13 -14.74 -0.37 2.58
C GLY A 13 -14.10 0.25 3.83
N PRO A 14 -12.81 0.60 3.75
CA PRO A 14 -12.10 1.23 4.86
C PRO A 14 -12.58 2.67 5.07
N ALA A 15 -12.73 3.07 6.33
CA ALA A 15 -13.11 4.43 6.74
C ALA A 15 -12.35 4.85 8.00
N GLN A 16 -12.20 6.16 8.22
CA GLN A 16 -11.66 6.64 9.48
C GLN A 16 -12.73 6.71 10.57
N VAL A 17 -12.33 6.54 11.82
CA VAL A 17 -13.21 6.64 13.01
C VAL A 17 -14.05 7.93 13.01
N SER A 18 -13.46 9.06 12.62
CA SER A 18 -14.17 10.34 12.46
C SER A 18 -15.37 10.27 11.50
N GLU A 19 -15.29 9.46 10.44
CA GLU A 19 -16.34 9.29 9.44
C GLU A 19 -17.41 8.27 9.84
N LEU A 20 -17.13 7.45 10.85
CA LEU A 20 -18.01 6.41 11.41
C LEU A 20 -18.68 6.86 12.71
N THR A 21 -18.37 8.06 13.21
CA THR A 21 -18.95 8.57 14.45
C THR A 21 -20.44 8.89 14.26
N GLY A 22 -21.30 8.34 15.11
CA GLY A 22 -22.76 8.55 15.03
C GLY A 22 -23.45 7.84 13.86
N ARG A 23 -22.79 6.83 13.24
CA ARG A 23 -23.30 6.15 12.03
C ARG A 23 -23.21 4.64 12.18
N SER A 24 -24.33 3.95 11.98
CA SER A 24 -24.34 2.49 11.95
C SER A 24 -23.52 1.94 10.77
N PHE A 25 -22.78 0.87 11.01
CA PHE A 25 -22.00 0.14 10.00
C PHE A 25 -21.78 -1.32 10.44
N SER A 26 -21.22 -2.13 9.56
CA SER A 26 -20.73 -3.48 9.88
C SER A 26 -19.21 -3.49 9.86
N ALA A 27 -18.60 -3.77 11.01
CA ALA A 27 -17.15 -3.91 11.15
C ALA A 27 -16.69 -5.22 10.50
N VAL A 28 -15.50 -5.22 9.91
CA VAL A 28 -14.88 -6.44 9.38
C VAL A 28 -13.74 -6.86 10.29
N VAL A 29 -13.82 -8.08 10.82
CA VAL A 29 -12.81 -8.69 11.71
C VAL A 29 -12.44 -10.04 11.12
N ASP A 30 -11.16 -10.21 10.76
CA ASP A 30 -10.62 -11.41 10.08
C ASP A 30 -11.44 -11.84 8.85
N GLY A 31 -11.89 -10.83 8.08
CA GLY A 31 -12.62 -11.03 6.83
C GLY A 31 -14.09 -11.40 7.03
N LYS A 32 -14.61 -11.34 8.26
CA LYS A 32 -16.03 -11.56 8.58
C LYS A 32 -16.69 -10.28 9.04
N ALA A 33 -17.94 -10.09 8.64
CA ALA A 33 -18.73 -8.92 9.00
C ALA A 33 -19.43 -9.13 10.36
N TYR A 34 -19.40 -8.11 11.20
CA TYR A 34 -20.09 -8.04 12.48
C TYR A 34 -20.84 -6.71 12.59
N ALA A 35 -22.11 -6.77 12.98
CA ALA A 35 -22.90 -5.56 13.17
C ALA A 35 -22.39 -4.77 14.38
N VAL A 36 -22.42 -3.45 14.26
CA VAL A 36 -22.23 -2.55 15.41
C VAL A 36 -23.57 -2.37 16.12
N THR A 37 -23.57 -2.50 17.45
CA THR A 37 -24.76 -2.34 18.31
C THR A 37 -24.86 -0.95 18.95
N SER A 38 -23.78 -0.18 18.96
CA SER A 38 -23.82 1.26 19.26
C SER A 38 -24.26 2.07 18.02
N ASP A 39 -24.50 3.36 18.19
CA ASP A 39 -24.76 4.30 17.08
C ASP A 39 -23.45 4.63 16.32
N GLY A 40 -22.74 3.62 15.85
CA GLY A 40 -21.39 3.76 15.28
C GLY A 40 -20.33 4.00 16.34
N PHE A 41 -19.23 4.64 15.93
CA PHE A 41 -18.25 5.15 16.88
C PHE A 41 -18.85 6.30 17.71
N PHE A 42 -18.43 6.42 18.96
CA PHE A 42 -18.82 7.53 19.84
C PHE A 42 -17.61 8.03 20.62
N ARG A 43 -17.59 9.34 20.88
CA ARG A 43 -16.52 9.97 21.68
C ARG A 43 -16.66 9.52 23.13
N THR A 44 -15.59 8.98 23.70
CA THR A 44 -15.54 8.54 25.10
C THR A 44 -14.89 9.56 26.03
N GLY A 45 -14.25 10.60 25.48
CA GLY A 45 -13.72 11.74 26.22
C GLY A 45 -12.46 12.32 25.58
N HIS A 46 -11.85 13.27 26.27
CA HIS A 46 -10.51 13.79 25.99
C HIS A 46 -9.52 13.12 26.96
N LYS A 47 -8.63 12.25 26.47
CA LYS A 47 -7.80 11.38 27.31
C LYS A 47 -6.34 11.38 26.86
N PRO A 48 -5.39 11.03 27.75
CA PRO A 48 -4.01 10.77 27.36
C PRO A 48 -3.92 9.66 26.31
N VAL A 49 -3.10 9.89 25.29
CA VAL A 49 -2.90 8.98 24.15
C VAL A 49 -1.48 8.43 24.19
N LEU A 50 -1.35 7.14 23.90
CA LEU A 50 -0.08 6.48 23.65
C LEU A 50 0.08 6.26 22.15
N ALA A 51 1.26 6.56 21.62
CA ALA A 51 1.69 6.15 20.29
C ALA A 51 2.33 4.76 20.36
N LEU A 52 1.62 3.74 19.91
CA LEU A 52 2.12 2.39 19.72
C LEU A 52 2.80 2.29 18.36
N ARG A 53 4.09 1.97 18.36
CA ARG A 53 4.90 1.72 17.15
C ARG A 53 5.34 0.27 17.12
N THR A 54 5.27 -0.36 15.95
CA THR A 54 5.76 -1.72 15.73
C THR A 54 6.94 -1.72 14.77
N ARG A 55 7.81 -2.72 14.90
CA ARG A 55 9.05 -2.84 14.11
C ARG A 55 8.76 -2.99 12.61
N GLU A 56 7.62 -3.58 12.28
CA GLU A 56 7.23 -3.91 10.91
C GLU A 56 6.51 -2.78 10.19
N GLY A 57 6.09 -1.72 10.91
CA GLY A 57 5.47 -0.53 10.32
C GLY A 57 4.08 -0.17 10.85
N PRO A 58 3.15 -1.12 11.09
CA PRO A 58 1.84 -0.79 11.65
C PRO A 58 1.95 -0.03 12.96
N ALA A 59 1.11 0.98 13.13
CA ALA A 59 1.13 1.85 14.29
C ALA A 59 -0.29 2.30 14.64
N LEU A 60 -0.51 2.62 15.90
CA LEU A 60 -1.82 3.03 16.40
C LEU A 60 -1.68 4.01 17.56
N ARG A 61 -2.65 4.93 17.65
CA ARG A 61 -2.78 5.90 18.72
C ARG A 61 -3.99 5.52 19.55
N LEU A 62 -3.76 5.19 20.82
CA LEU A 62 -4.77 4.58 21.69
C LEU A 62 -4.56 4.94 23.17
N THR A 63 -5.61 4.82 23.96
CA THR A 63 -5.53 5.00 25.41
C THR A 63 -4.84 3.81 26.09
N ALA A 64 -4.19 4.05 27.23
CA ALA A 64 -3.42 3.03 27.95
C ALA A 64 -4.25 1.80 28.36
N ASP A 65 -5.52 1.99 28.67
CA ASP A 65 -6.48 0.95 29.07
C ASP A 65 -7.09 0.20 27.88
N HIS A 66 -6.85 0.64 26.64
CA HIS A 66 -7.40 -0.04 25.47
C HIS A 66 -6.69 -1.36 25.23
N ARG A 67 -7.46 -2.43 25.00
CA ARG A 67 -6.90 -3.78 24.89
C ARG A 67 -6.51 -4.11 23.44
N VAL A 68 -5.31 -4.62 23.28
CA VAL A 68 -4.73 -5.12 22.03
C VAL A 68 -4.56 -6.63 22.13
N ARG A 69 -4.73 -7.34 21.01
CA ARG A 69 -4.59 -8.80 20.96
C ARG A 69 -3.12 -9.19 20.92
N ARG A 70 -2.54 -9.57 22.07
CA ARG A 70 -1.14 -9.96 22.24
C ARG A 70 -0.97 -11.46 22.08
N VAL A 71 0.11 -11.89 21.44
CA VAL A 71 0.49 -13.30 21.34
C VAL A 71 1.01 -13.79 22.70
N ALA A 72 0.29 -14.72 23.33
CA ALA A 72 0.69 -15.34 24.58
C ALA A 72 1.65 -16.52 24.34
N ARG A 73 1.41 -17.28 23.27
CA ARG A 73 2.24 -18.44 22.91
C ARG A 73 2.22 -18.67 21.41
N ARG A 74 3.41 -18.79 20.82
CA ARG A 74 3.60 -19.14 19.41
C ARG A 74 4.43 -20.40 19.28
N THR A 75 3.90 -21.39 18.57
CA THR A 75 4.64 -22.56 18.11
C THR A 75 4.54 -22.67 16.59
N ARG A 76 5.09 -23.75 16.03
CA ARG A 76 4.89 -24.05 14.60
C ARG A 76 3.41 -24.23 14.24
N TYR A 77 2.61 -24.78 15.16
CA TYR A 77 1.24 -25.25 14.91
C TYR A 77 0.16 -24.44 15.64
N THR A 78 0.53 -23.73 16.70
CA THR A 78 -0.41 -22.99 17.55
C THR A 78 -0.01 -21.53 17.64
N LEU A 79 -1.01 -20.66 17.62
CA LEU A 79 -0.91 -19.24 17.91
C LEU A 79 -2.02 -18.95 18.92
N GLU A 80 -1.64 -18.82 20.19
CA GLU A 80 -2.53 -18.47 21.28
C GLU A 80 -2.33 -16.99 21.60
N ALA A 81 -3.43 -16.26 21.76
CA ALA A 81 -3.41 -14.83 22.01
C ALA A 81 -4.37 -14.47 23.16
N GLU A 82 -4.03 -13.40 23.85
CA GLU A 82 -4.76 -12.85 24.98
C GLU A 82 -5.03 -11.36 24.77
N TRP A 83 -5.94 -10.81 25.56
CA TRP A 83 -6.19 -9.37 25.58
C TRP A 83 -5.29 -8.72 26.62
N THR A 84 -4.51 -7.74 26.19
CA THR A 84 -3.59 -7.00 27.07
C THR A 84 -3.85 -5.52 26.89
N GLU A 85 -3.95 -4.76 27.99
CA GLU A 85 -4.04 -3.30 27.95
C GLU A 85 -2.79 -2.72 27.29
N ALA A 86 -2.96 -1.71 26.43
CA ALA A 86 -1.88 -1.10 25.68
C ALA A 86 -0.73 -0.65 26.59
N GLY A 87 -1.05 -0.03 27.73
CA GLY A 87 -0.08 0.46 28.71
C GLY A 87 0.75 -0.63 29.39
N GLN A 88 0.40 -1.91 29.23
CA GLN A 88 1.15 -3.04 29.77
C GLN A 88 2.08 -3.69 28.72
N LEU A 89 1.92 -3.35 27.44
CA LEU A 89 2.77 -3.87 26.36
C LEU A 89 4.22 -3.45 26.54
N GLN A 90 5.14 -4.37 26.26
CA GLN A 90 6.57 -4.15 26.32
C GLN A 90 7.20 -4.24 24.93
N PRO A 91 8.30 -3.51 24.66
CA PRO A 91 9.10 -3.73 23.46
C PRO A 91 9.49 -5.21 23.31
N GLY A 92 9.20 -5.78 22.13
CA GLY A 92 9.41 -7.20 21.84
C GLY A 92 8.17 -8.08 22.01
N ASP A 93 7.08 -7.61 22.62
CA ASP A 93 5.80 -8.31 22.56
C ASP A 93 5.31 -8.42 21.12
N GLU A 94 4.75 -9.58 20.75
CA GLU A 94 4.07 -9.75 19.46
C GLU A 94 2.57 -9.47 19.62
N ILE A 95 1.98 -8.71 18.71
CA ILE A 95 0.54 -8.40 18.65
C ILE A 95 -0.04 -8.78 17.29
N LEU A 96 -1.34 -9.06 17.24
CA LEU A 96 -2.01 -9.55 16.04
C LEU A 96 -2.43 -8.41 15.10
N LEU A 97 -2.27 -8.68 13.81
CA LEU A 97 -2.97 -8.02 12.72
C LEU A 97 -4.20 -8.83 12.31
N HIS A 98 -5.15 -8.20 11.64
CA HIS A 98 -6.25 -8.91 11.00
C HIS A 98 -5.82 -9.68 9.75
N ASP A 99 -6.39 -10.89 9.58
CA ASP A 99 -6.31 -11.64 8.33
C ASP A 99 -7.61 -11.42 7.51
N HIS A 100 -7.58 -10.45 6.60
CA HIS A 100 -8.72 -10.13 5.74
C HIS A 100 -8.79 -10.94 4.44
N ARG A 101 -8.01 -12.02 4.28
CA ARG A 101 -8.00 -12.83 3.05
C ARG A 101 -9.39 -13.37 2.67
N ALA A 102 -10.26 -13.61 3.65
CA ALA A 102 -11.61 -14.14 3.44
C ALA A 102 -12.67 -13.08 3.02
N LEU A 103 -12.33 -11.78 3.01
CA LEU A 103 -13.30 -10.71 2.77
C LEU A 103 -13.83 -10.67 1.32
N GLY A 104 -13.05 -11.15 0.35
CA GLY A 104 -13.44 -11.20 -1.07
C GLY A 104 -13.40 -9.86 -1.82
N GLY A 105 -13.54 -8.72 -1.15
CA GLY A 105 -13.48 -7.38 -1.75
C GLY A 105 -14.43 -6.39 -1.07
N TRP A 106 -14.45 -5.14 -1.55
CA TRP A 106 -15.42 -4.14 -1.12
C TRP A 106 -15.73 -3.16 -2.24
N GLU A 107 -16.98 -2.71 -2.27
CA GLU A 107 -17.45 -1.69 -3.19
C GLU A 107 -16.92 -0.31 -2.80
N GLY A 108 -16.87 0.61 -3.75
CA GLY A 108 -16.41 1.98 -3.50
C GLY A 108 -16.22 2.77 -4.80
N ALA A 109 -15.72 4.00 -4.67
CA ALA A 109 -15.40 4.82 -5.83
C ALA A 109 -14.17 4.28 -6.58
N GLY A 110 -14.12 4.56 -7.88
CA GLY A 110 -12.97 4.28 -8.72
C GLY A 110 -12.94 2.85 -9.26
N THR A 111 -12.29 2.72 -10.41
CA THR A 111 -12.09 1.47 -11.16
C THR A 111 -10.64 0.99 -11.04
N HIS A 112 -10.40 -0.27 -11.41
CA HIS A 112 -9.04 -0.79 -11.51
C HIS A 112 -8.16 0.00 -12.49
N ALA A 113 -8.72 0.44 -13.63
CA ALA A 113 -8.00 1.22 -14.64
C ALA A 113 -7.55 2.59 -14.10
N GLU A 114 -8.44 3.28 -13.39
CA GLU A 114 -8.13 4.55 -12.72
C GLU A 114 -7.05 4.38 -11.66
N GLY A 115 -7.17 3.34 -10.82
CA GLY A 115 -6.16 2.97 -9.84
C GLY A 115 -4.81 2.75 -10.51
N TYR A 116 -4.75 1.94 -11.56
CA TYR A 116 -3.53 1.62 -12.29
C TYR A 116 -2.80 2.85 -12.81
N LEU A 117 -3.51 3.77 -13.46
CA LEU A 117 -2.94 5.03 -13.95
C LEU A 117 -2.39 5.90 -12.83
N LEU A 118 -3.11 5.98 -11.70
CA LEU A 118 -2.66 6.75 -10.54
C LEU A 118 -1.47 6.09 -9.84
N GLY A 119 -1.37 4.76 -9.81
CA GLY A 119 -0.23 4.03 -9.27
C GLY A 119 1.04 4.32 -10.07
N LEU A 120 0.96 4.20 -11.40
CA LEU A 120 2.05 4.57 -12.30
C LEU A 120 2.43 6.05 -12.20
N LEU A 121 1.43 6.93 -12.05
CA LEU A 121 1.68 8.35 -11.83
C LEU A 121 2.47 8.55 -10.53
N ILE A 122 2.06 7.92 -9.42
CA ILE A 122 2.70 8.05 -8.11
C ILE A 122 4.15 7.56 -8.14
N GLY A 123 4.45 6.46 -8.82
CA GLY A 123 5.83 5.99 -8.91
C GLY A 123 6.68 6.86 -9.83
N ASP A 124 6.63 6.58 -11.13
CA ASP A 124 7.52 7.19 -12.11
C ASP A 124 6.97 8.44 -12.83
N GLY A 125 5.71 8.80 -12.57
CA GLY A 125 5.08 9.93 -13.25
C GLY A 125 5.42 11.32 -12.71
N THR A 126 4.91 12.35 -13.37
CA THR A 126 5.00 13.75 -12.97
C THR A 126 3.63 14.41 -13.09
N LEU A 127 3.13 14.99 -12.00
CA LEU A 127 1.91 15.79 -12.00
C LEU A 127 2.26 17.28 -12.12
N LYS A 128 1.89 17.89 -13.25
CA LYS A 128 2.10 19.31 -13.55
C LYS A 128 0.79 20.10 -13.41
N SER A 129 0.89 21.42 -13.44
CA SER A 129 -0.27 22.32 -13.38
C SER A 129 -1.22 22.15 -14.57
N ASP A 130 -0.73 21.75 -15.75
CA ASP A 130 -1.49 21.62 -17.00
C ASP A 130 -1.80 20.16 -17.40
N LYS A 131 -0.97 19.19 -16.97
CA LYS A 131 -1.12 17.77 -17.33
C LYS A 131 -0.45 16.81 -16.36
N ALA A 132 -0.79 15.53 -16.44
CA ALA A 132 -0.04 14.45 -15.85
C ALA A 132 0.82 13.79 -16.94
N VAL A 133 2.02 13.35 -16.57
CA VAL A 133 2.91 12.60 -17.45
C VAL A 133 3.24 11.29 -16.77
N ILE A 134 2.86 10.16 -17.37
CA ILE A 134 3.31 8.83 -16.96
C ILE A 134 4.56 8.52 -17.78
N SER A 135 5.62 8.08 -17.10
CA SER A 135 6.88 7.67 -17.71
C SER A 135 7.08 6.18 -17.48
N VAL A 136 7.51 5.47 -18.53
CA VAL A 136 7.91 4.06 -18.46
C VAL A 136 9.34 3.97 -18.99
N TRP A 137 10.25 3.43 -18.18
CA TRP A 137 11.67 3.37 -18.47
C TRP A 137 12.09 1.98 -18.94
N ALA A 138 12.80 1.91 -20.06
CA ALA A 138 13.35 0.67 -20.61
C ALA A 138 14.68 0.94 -21.35
N PRO A 139 15.78 0.21 -21.05
CA PRO A 139 17.07 0.42 -21.69
C PRO A 139 17.05 0.32 -23.22
N GLU A 140 16.18 -0.52 -23.78
CA GLU A 140 16.09 -0.81 -25.22
C GLU A 140 15.48 0.35 -26.01
N LEU A 141 14.68 1.20 -25.35
CA LEU A 141 14.19 2.46 -25.91
C LEU A 141 15.32 3.47 -26.17
N LYS A 142 16.56 3.23 -25.68
CA LYS A 142 17.74 4.00 -26.08
C LYS A 142 18.25 3.61 -27.48
N VAL A 143 17.98 2.39 -27.93
CA VAL A 143 18.58 1.77 -29.14
C VAL A 143 17.64 1.85 -30.36
N ALA A 144 16.32 1.95 -30.16
CA ALA A 144 15.29 1.90 -31.21
C ALA A 144 15.13 3.21 -32.05
N GLY A 145 16.22 3.86 -32.45
CA GLY A 145 16.23 5.07 -33.29
C GLY A 145 15.75 4.88 -34.75
N GLY A 146 15.16 3.72 -35.09
CA GLY A 146 14.81 3.33 -36.46
C GLY A 146 13.37 2.83 -36.60
N GLY A 147 12.40 3.75 -36.74
CA GLY A 147 11.15 3.56 -37.49
C GLY A 147 10.05 2.65 -36.95
N ALA A 148 10.34 1.61 -36.18
CA ALA A 148 9.35 0.68 -35.62
C ALA A 148 9.58 0.51 -34.11
N VAL A 149 8.51 0.65 -33.32
CA VAL A 149 8.60 0.47 -31.87
C VAL A 149 8.67 -1.03 -31.58
N ALA A 150 9.87 -1.54 -31.41
CA ALA A 150 10.09 -2.90 -30.94
C ALA A 150 10.07 -2.91 -29.41
N TYR A 151 8.89 -3.12 -28.81
CA TYR A 151 8.73 -3.26 -27.35
C TYR A 151 9.18 -4.64 -26.81
N ALA A 152 9.93 -5.43 -27.58
CA ALA A 152 9.95 -6.89 -27.39
C ALA A 152 11.15 -7.47 -26.62
N GLN A 153 11.87 -6.70 -25.78
CA GLN A 153 13.00 -7.25 -25.00
C GLN A 153 13.05 -6.89 -23.50
N THR A 154 12.06 -6.15 -22.98
CA THR A 154 11.84 -5.94 -21.53
C THR A 154 10.37 -5.95 -21.19
N GLY A 155 10.04 -6.18 -19.92
CA GLY A 155 8.68 -6.20 -19.40
C GLY A 155 7.92 -4.89 -19.49
N ALA A 156 8.61 -3.78 -19.80
CA ALA A 156 8.02 -2.46 -19.98
C ALA A 156 6.94 -2.38 -21.08
N GLY A 157 6.98 -3.27 -22.08
CA GLY A 157 5.94 -3.37 -23.10
C GLY A 157 4.56 -3.66 -22.51
N GLY A 158 4.49 -4.53 -21.50
CA GLY A 158 3.25 -4.87 -20.80
C GLY A 158 2.70 -3.69 -19.99
N ILE A 159 3.57 -2.90 -19.36
CA ILE A 159 3.18 -1.65 -18.67
C ILE A 159 2.56 -0.67 -19.66
N VAL A 160 3.22 -0.43 -20.81
CA VAL A 160 2.71 0.49 -21.84
C VAL A 160 1.33 0.04 -22.32
N GLN A 161 1.18 -1.24 -22.68
CA GLN A 161 -0.10 -1.77 -23.13
C GLN A 161 -1.21 -1.61 -22.09
N ALA A 162 -0.94 -1.97 -20.82
CA ALA A 162 -1.91 -1.85 -19.74
C ALA A 162 -2.27 -0.39 -19.45
N ALA A 163 -1.30 0.52 -19.51
CA ALA A 163 -1.50 1.93 -19.27
C ALA A 163 -2.29 2.60 -20.41
N GLU A 164 -2.08 2.20 -21.67
CA GLU A 164 -2.89 2.66 -22.80
C GLU A 164 -4.33 2.14 -22.73
N ALA A 165 -4.50 0.85 -22.41
CA ALA A 165 -5.82 0.26 -22.21
C ALA A 165 -6.58 0.97 -21.08
N ALA A 166 -5.91 1.25 -19.95
CA ALA A 166 -6.50 1.99 -18.85
C ALA A 166 -6.80 3.45 -19.23
N ALA A 167 -5.91 4.14 -19.93
CA ALA A 167 -6.14 5.53 -20.34
C ALA A 167 -7.31 5.65 -21.33
N ALA A 168 -7.54 4.62 -22.16
CA ALA A 168 -8.66 4.56 -23.09
C ALA A 168 -10.03 4.49 -22.39
N THR A 169 -10.09 4.08 -21.11
CA THR A 169 -11.35 4.07 -20.35
C THR A 169 -11.73 5.46 -19.81
N LEU A 170 -10.81 6.42 -19.81
CA LEU A 170 -11.08 7.79 -19.38
C LEU A 170 -11.70 8.60 -20.51
N SER A 171 -12.53 9.58 -20.16
CA SER A 171 -12.98 10.60 -21.12
C SER A 171 -11.80 11.49 -21.51
N HIS A 172 -11.33 11.35 -22.75
CA HIS A 172 -10.18 12.08 -23.28
C HIS A 172 -10.56 12.92 -24.50
N ARG A 173 -9.73 13.92 -24.79
CA ARG A 173 -9.89 14.72 -26.02
C ARG A 173 -9.55 13.88 -27.24
N VAL A 174 -10.18 14.22 -28.37
CA VAL A 174 -9.99 13.54 -29.68
C VAL A 174 -8.52 13.53 -30.15
N ASP A 175 -7.70 14.47 -29.67
CA ASP A 175 -6.27 14.58 -30.00
C ASP A 175 -5.33 13.72 -29.14
N PHE A 176 -5.85 12.93 -28.19
CA PHE A 176 -5.05 12.01 -27.38
C PHE A 176 -4.51 10.85 -28.23
N ARG A 177 -3.19 10.59 -28.14
CA ARG A 177 -2.49 9.58 -28.97
C ARG A 177 -1.76 8.51 -28.16
N GLY A 178 -2.12 8.30 -26.89
CA GLY A 178 -1.44 7.32 -26.04
C GLY A 178 0.01 7.68 -25.72
N PHE A 179 0.89 6.68 -25.62
CA PHE A 179 2.31 6.90 -25.41
C PHE A 179 2.97 7.53 -26.65
N GLN A 180 3.72 8.61 -26.43
CA GLN A 180 4.51 9.25 -27.47
C GLN A 180 5.75 8.39 -27.77
N ARG A 181 6.18 8.39 -29.04
CA ARG A 181 7.42 7.73 -29.48
C ARG A 181 8.58 8.13 -28.57
N SER A 182 9.41 7.15 -28.22
CA SER A 182 10.56 7.33 -27.35
C SER A 182 11.40 8.53 -27.78
N ILE A 183 11.75 9.39 -26.82
CA ILE A 183 12.74 10.43 -27.07
C ILE A 183 14.07 9.71 -27.36
N SER A 184 14.58 9.87 -28.59
CA SER A 184 15.83 9.23 -29.04
C SER A 184 16.94 9.36 -27.99
N GLY A 185 17.54 8.23 -27.60
CA GLY A 185 18.65 8.16 -26.66
C GLY A 185 18.30 8.17 -25.16
N ARG A 186 17.03 8.31 -24.75
CA ARG A 186 16.67 8.38 -23.32
C ARG A 186 16.18 7.09 -22.69
N GLY A 187 15.67 6.13 -23.46
CA GLY A 187 15.19 4.89 -22.86
C GLY A 187 13.83 5.04 -22.18
N GLU A 188 12.98 5.95 -22.65
CA GLU A 188 11.77 6.37 -21.94
C GLU A 188 10.60 6.52 -22.91
N ALA A 189 9.46 5.91 -22.56
CA ALA A 189 8.16 6.14 -23.19
C ALA A 189 7.32 7.04 -22.28
N ARG A 190 6.64 8.03 -22.85
CA ARG A 190 5.84 9.01 -22.08
C ARG A 190 4.42 9.12 -22.58
N MET A 191 3.48 9.14 -21.64
CA MET A 191 2.07 9.46 -21.91
C MET A 191 1.67 10.72 -21.16
N ALA A 192 1.45 11.80 -21.91
CA ALA A 192 0.92 13.05 -21.37
C ALA A 192 -0.61 13.05 -21.45
N SER A 193 -1.30 13.26 -20.33
CA SER A 193 -2.77 13.20 -20.28
C SER A 193 -3.36 14.27 -19.36
N GLY A 194 -4.29 15.05 -19.90
CA GLY A 194 -5.14 15.96 -19.13
C GLY A 194 -6.22 15.22 -18.32
N ALA A 195 -6.71 14.10 -18.84
CA ALA A 195 -7.71 13.26 -18.16
C ALA A 195 -7.12 12.60 -16.90
N VAL A 196 -5.91 12.04 -16.99
CA VAL A 196 -5.20 11.48 -15.82
C VAL A 196 -4.91 12.57 -14.79
N ARG A 197 -4.60 13.80 -15.21
CA ARG A 197 -4.49 14.94 -14.28
C ARG A 197 -5.81 15.21 -13.59
N HIS A 198 -6.92 15.26 -14.33
CA HIS A 198 -8.23 15.52 -13.75
C HIS A 198 -8.58 14.48 -12.68
N LEU A 199 -8.43 13.20 -13.02
CA LEU A 199 -8.58 12.08 -12.09
C LEU A 199 -7.68 12.22 -10.85
N ALA A 200 -6.40 12.54 -11.05
CA ALA A 200 -5.47 12.74 -9.92
C ALA A 200 -5.94 13.86 -9.00
N HIS A 201 -6.47 14.96 -9.56
CA HIS A 201 -7.03 16.07 -8.79
C HIS A 201 -8.32 15.71 -8.04
N GLU A 202 -9.22 14.96 -8.68
CA GLU A 202 -10.46 14.44 -8.07
C GLU A 202 -10.14 13.53 -6.89
N MET A 203 -9.14 12.65 -7.05
CA MET A 203 -8.62 11.80 -5.98
C MET A 203 -7.69 12.55 -5.01
N GLY A 204 -7.60 13.88 -5.08
CA GLY A 204 -6.93 14.70 -4.06
C GLY A 204 -5.42 14.94 -4.25
N MET A 205 -4.77 14.40 -5.28
CA MET A 205 -3.37 14.75 -5.57
C MET A 205 -3.25 16.20 -6.03
N ARG A 206 -2.08 16.79 -5.82
CA ARG A 206 -1.72 18.13 -6.33
C ARG A 206 -0.28 18.13 -6.86
N PRO A 207 0.08 19.04 -7.79
CA PRO A 207 1.49 19.21 -8.17
C PRO A 207 2.37 19.44 -6.94
N GLY A 208 3.49 18.72 -6.83
CA GLY A 208 4.37 18.74 -5.66
C GLY A 208 3.90 17.88 -4.48
N HIS A 209 2.69 17.31 -4.52
CA HIS A 209 2.15 16.41 -3.52
C HIS A 209 1.57 15.15 -4.20
N LYS A 210 2.49 14.31 -4.69
CA LYS A 210 2.21 13.08 -5.43
C LYS A 210 2.34 11.90 -4.48
N THR A 211 1.24 11.52 -3.84
CA THR A 211 1.18 10.46 -2.83
C THR A 211 -0.17 9.73 -2.89
N ILE A 212 -0.32 8.68 -2.10
CA ILE A 212 -1.61 8.02 -1.90
C ILE A 212 -2.43 8.85 -0.91
N THR A 213 -3.59 9.33 -1.35
CA THR A 213 -4.44 10.22 -0.55
C THR A 213 -5.48 9.43 0.25
N THR A 214 -6.11 10.09 1.23
CA THR A 214 -7.27 9.54 1.96
C THR A 214 -8.42 9.15 1.03
N ALA A 215 -8.64 9.88 -0.07
CA ALA A 215 -9.67 9.53 -1.05
C ALA A 215 -9.36 8.20 -1.76
N MET A 216 -8.08 7.93 -2.04
CA MET A 216 -7.64 6.67 -2.62
C MET A 216 -7.68 5.52 -1.62
N GLU A 217 -7.33 5.76 -0.35
CA GLU A 217 -7.42 4.73 0.69
C GLU A 217 -8.84 4.23 0.91
N LYS A 218 -9.86 5.07 0.66
CA LYS A 218 -11.31 4.76 0.75
C LYS A 218 -11.93 4.17 -0.52
N ALA A 219 -11.16 4.13 -1.60
CA ALA A 219 -11.67 3.66 -2.88
C ALA A 219 -12.02 2.16 -2.84
N SER A 220 -12.67 1.67 -3.90
CA SER A 220 -13.03 0.26 -4.03
C SER A 220 -11.81 -0.67 -3.92
N SER A 221 -12.06 -1.96 -3.64
CA SER A 221 -10.97 -2.96 -3.65
C SER A 221 -10.33 -3.07 -5.02
N VAL A 222 -11.11 -2.96 -6.10
CA VAL A 222 -10.60 -3.03 -7.48
C VAL A 222 -9.73 -1.82 -7.84
N PHE A 223 -10.08 -0.62 -7.36
CA PHE A 223 -9.20 0.55 -7.49
C PHE A 223 -7.91 0.35 -6.70
N THR A 224 -8.01 -0.18 -5.47
CA THR A 224 -6.86 -0.46 -4.60
C THR A 224 -5.88 -1.45 -5.26
N GLU A 225 -6.40 -2.54 -5.84
CA GLU A 225 -5.62 -3.52 -6.61
C GLU A 225 -4.90 -2.87 -7.79
N GLY A 226 -5.62 -2.06 -8.58
CA GLY A 226 -5.04 -1.31 -9.71
C GLY A 226 -3.95 -0.34 -9.26
N LEU A 227 -4.21 0.45 -8.21
CA LEU A 227 -3.27 1.43 -7.65
C LEU A 227 -1.97 0.77 -7.20
N LEU A 228 -2.07 -0.32 -6.44
CA LEU A 228 -0.92 -1.08 -5.97
C LEU A 228 -0.17 -1.72 -7.15
N ARG A 229 -0.88 -2.29 -8.13
CA ARG A 229 -0.25 -2.86 -9.34
C ARG A 229 0.58 -1.80 -10.08
N GLY A 230 0.01 -0.62 -10.33
CA GLY A 230 0.72 0.47 -11.00
C GLY A 230 1.94 0.97 -10.21
N LEU A 231 1.80 1.08 -8.89
CA LEU A 231 2.89 1.50 -8.01
C LEU A 231 4.06 0.48 -8.01
N PHE A 232 3.76 -0.81 -7.95
CA PHE A 232 4.75 -1.88 -8.01
C PHE A 232 5.33 -2.11 -9.42
N ASP A 233 4.56 -1.85 -10.48
CA ASP A 233 5.08 -1.83 -11.86
C ASP A 233 6.09 -0.69 -12.06
N ALA A 234 5.90 0.47 -11.43
CA ALA A 234 6.88 1.56 -11.45
C ALA A 234 8.09 1.26 -10.55
N ASP A 235 7.87 1.17 -9.24
CA ASP A 235 8.95 1.19 -8.23
C ASP A 235 9.19 -0.15 -7.52
N GLY A 236 8.41 -1.17 -7.88
CA GLY A 236 8.51 -2.51 -7.31
C GLY A 236 9.58 -3.37 -7.99
N SER A 237 10.07 -4.38 -7.27
CA SER A 237 10.99 -5.39 -7.82
C SER A 237 10.77 -6.75 -7.19
N VAL A 238 10.95 -7.81 -7.98
CA VAL A 238 11.07 -9.18 -7.49
C VAL A 238 12.55 -9.43 -7.17
N GLN A 239 12.85 -9.80 -5.93
CA GLN A 239 14.22 -10.00 -5.45
C GLN A 239 14.39 -11.30 -4.69
N GLY A 240 15.64 -11.77 -4.66
CA GLY A 240 16.04 -12.95 -3.90
C GLY A 240 16.12 -14.22 -4.75
N SER A 241 16.42 -15.32 -4.07
CA SER A 241 16.49 -16.66 -4.64
C SER A 241 15.92 -17.66 -3.63
N GLN A 242 15.67 -18.91 -4.02
CA GLN A 242 15.13 -19.89 -3.09
C GLN A 242 15.99 -20.08 -1.83
N GLU A 243 17.32 -20.07 -1.99
CA GLU A 243 18.25 -20.22 -0.88
C GLU A 243 18.16 -19.06 0.12
N LYS A 244 17.93 -17.83 -0.37
CA LYS A 244 17.91 -16.60 0.43
C LYS A 244 16.50 -16.10 0.78
N GLY A 245 15.48 -16.75 0.24
CA GLY A 245 14.08 -16.28 0.25
C GLY A 245 13.78 -15.32 -0.89
N VAL A 246 12.62 -15.48 -1.51
CA VAL A 246 12.07 -14.56 -2.51
C VAL A 246 11.24 -13.49 -1.80
N SER A 247 11.27 -12.26 -2.32
CA SER A 247 10.49 -11.13 -1.81
C SER A 247 10.10 -10.17 -2.93
N LEU A 248 8.94 -9.52 -2.79
CA LEU A 248 8.65 -8.29 -3.55
C LEU A 248 9.08 -7.10 -2.70
N ARG A 249 9.72 -6.11 -3.34
CA ARG A 249 10.18 -4.90 -2.67
C ARG A 249 9.69 -3.67 -3.40
N LEU A 250 9.07 -2.75 -2.67
CA LEU A 250 8.71 -1.42 -3.12
C LEU A 250 9.61 -0.41 -2.42
N SER A 251 10.43 0.30 -3.20
CA SER A 251 11.40 1.26 -2.66
C SER A 251 10.90 2.68 -2.84
N GLN A 252 10.84 3.48 -1.77
CA GLN A 252 10.33 4.86 -1.80
C GLN A 252 11.14 5.76 -0.88
N SER A 253 11.16 7.06 -1.17
CA SER A 253 11.71 8.07 -0.26
C SER A 253 10.68 8.61 0.74
N ASP A 254 9.39 8.46 0.44
CA ASP A 254 8.30 8.86 1.34
C ASP A 254 7.88 7.66 2.20
N LEU A 255 8.24 7.69 3.48
CA LEU A 255 7.87 6.65 4.45
C LEU A 255 6.35 6.59 4.68
N SER A 256 5.67 7.73 4.65
CA SER A 256 4.22 7.81 4.89
C SER A 256 3.46 7.12 3.76
N LEU A 257 3.93 7.28 2.53
CA LEU A 257 3.40 6.57 1.37
C LEU A 257 3.52 5.05 1.55
N LEU A 258 4.66 4.55 2.03
CA LEU A 258 4.82 3.11 2.31
C LEU A 258 3.89 2.63 3.42
N GLN A 259 3.70 3.41 4.49
CA GLN A 259 2.76 3.07 5.56
C GLN A 259 1.32 3.00 5.05
N THR A 260 0.93 3.92 4.17
CA THR A 260 -0.36 3.88 3.49
C THR A 260 -0.49 2.65 2.58
N ALA A 261 0.51 2.37 1.75
CA ALA A 261 0.53 1.16 0.91
C ALA A 261 0.48 -0.13 1.74
N GLN A 262 1.16 -0.18 2.89
CA GLN A 262 1.11 -1.30 3.82
C GLN A 262 -0.29 -1.54 4.37
N ARG A 263 -1.01 -0.49 4.80
CA ARG A 263 -2.41 -0.62 5.23
C ARG A 263 -3.30 -1.14 4.10
N MET A 264 -3.13 -0.61 2.88
CA MET A 264 -3.91 -1.05 1.71
C MET A 264 -3.63 -2.52 1.36
N LEU A 265 -2.38 -2.96 1.39
CA LEU A 265 -2.00 -4.37 1.19
C LEU A 265 -2.62 -5.28 2.26
N LEU A 266 -2.58 -4.86 3.52
CA LEU A 266 -3.13 -5.63 4.64
C LEU A 266 -4.64 -5.84 4.52
N ARG A 267 -5.39 -4.83 4.06
CA ARG A 267 -6.84 -4.95 3.74
C ARG A 267 -7.12 -5.99 2.65
N LEU A 268 -6.15 -6.20 1.74
CA LEU A 268 -6.22 -7.25 0.73
C LEU A 268 -5.73 -8.63 1.25
N GLY A 269 -5.35 -8.73 2.53
CA GLY A 269 -4.83 -9.96 3.14
C GLY A 269 -3.35 -10.21 2.88
N ILE A 270 -2.59 -9.17 2.54
CA ILE A 270 -1.15 -9.22 2.24
C ILE A 270 -0.40 -8.47 3.35
N ALA A 271 0.20 -9.21 4.28
CA ALA A 271 1.09 -8.60 5.27
C ALA A 271 2.44 -8.20 4.62
N SER A 272 3.02 -7.10 5.08
CA SER A 272 4.31 -6.60 4.60
C SER A 272 5.09 -5.92 5.72
N THR A 273 6.41 -5.84 5.57
CA THR A 273 7.32 -5.20 6.52
C THR A 273 7.95 -3.96 5.89
N ILE A 274 7.95 -2.83 6.61
CA ILE A 274 8.66 -1.62 6.22
C ILE A 274 10.03 -1.60 6.90
N TYR A 275 11.07 -1.46 6.10
CA TYR A 275 12.42 -1.18 6.57
C TYR A 275 12.77 0.28 6.27
N PRO A 276 12.80 1.16 7.28
CA PRO A 276 13.19 2.53 7.06
C PRO A 276 14.70 2.65 6.84
N ASN A 277 15.12 3.69 6.12
CA ASN A 277 16.54 4.09 6.03
C ASN A 277 17.48 3.00 5.49
N ARG A 278 16.99 2.13 4.59
CA ARG A 278 17.78 1.09 3.91
C ARG A 278 18.94 1.68 3.12
N ARG A 279 18.76 2.90 2.62
CA ARG A 279 19.87 3.78 2.20
C ARG A 279 19.70 5.13 2.88
N LEU A 280 20.75 5.59 3.54
CA LEU A 280 20.76 6.89 4.21
C LEU A 280 20.84 8.02 3.19
N ALA A 281 20.33 9.18 3.60
CA ALA A 281 20.46 10.40 2.81
C ALA A 281 21.94 10.72 2.60
N GLN A 282 22.30 11.01 1.35
CA GLN A 282 23.68 11.34 0.98
C GLN A 282 23.72 12.16 -0.32
N ALA A 283 24.72 13.02 -0.42
CA ALA A 283 25.11 13.65 -1.67
C ALA A 283 25.70 12.60 -2.61
N ARG A 284 25.13 12.43 -3.80
CA ARG A 284 25.67 11.49 -4.80
C ARG A 284 25.57 12.04 -6.21
N PRO A 285 26.50 11.67 -7.10
CA PRO A 285 26.40 12.01 -8.52
C PRO A 285 25.22 11.24 -9.13
N LEU A 286 24.22 11.97 -9.62
CA LEU A 286 23.12 11.41 -10.42
C LEU A 286 23.12 12.01 -11.83
N PRO A 287 22.52 11.31 -12.82
CA PRO A 287 22.33 11.86 -14.15
C PRO A 287 21.66 13.24 -14.10
N ASP A 288 22.26 14.23 -14.78
CA ASP A 288 21.75 15.61 -14.79
C ASP A 288 20.64 15.85 -15.82
N GLY A 289 20.18 14.78 -16.50
CA GLY A 289 19.20 14.85 -17.59
C GLY A 289 19.75 15.47 -18.88
N ARG A 290 21.05 15.76 -18.95
CA ARG A 290 21.78 16.30 -20.11
C ARG A 290 22.92 15.38 -20.57
N GLY A 291 22.99 14.17 -20.01
CA GLY A 291 24.03 13.18 -20.33
C GLY A 291 25.29 13.27 -19.46
N GLY A 292 25.32 14.21 -18.49
CA GLY A 292 26.37 14.33 -17.49
C GLY A 292 25.92 13.82 -16.11
N LEU A 293 26.80 13.96 -15.13
CA LEU A 293 26.50 13.72 -13.72
C LEU A 293 26.56 15.05 -12.97
N ARG A 294 25.60 15.26 -12.08
CA ARG A 294 25.64 16.36 -11.11
C ARG A 294 25.41 15.78 -9.71
N VAL A 295 26.07 16.36 -8.71
CA VAL A 295 25.84 15.98 -7.32
C VAL A 295 24.48 16.51 -6.87
N TYR A 296 23.63 15.62 -6.37
CA TYR A 296 22.36 15.96 -5.76
C TYR A 296 22.32 15.39 -4.34
N GLU A 297 21.73 16.16 -3.43
CA GLU A 297 21.29 15.64 -2.13
C GLU A 297 20.15 14.65 -2.38
N THR A 298 20.32 13.43 -1.90
CA THR A 298 19.27 12.40 -2.01
C THR A 298 18.73 12.06 -0.65
N ALA A 299 17.40 11.99 -0.55
CA ALA A 299 16.71 11.60 0.66
C ALA A 299 16.99 10.14 1.03
N SER A 300 16.66 9.77 2.27
CA SER A 300 16.65 8.37 2.70
C SER A 300 15.72 7.53 1.81
N GLN A 301 16.13 6.29 1.56
CA GLN A 301 15.32 5.31 0.86
C GLN A 301 14.83 4.26 1.86
N HIS A 302 13.53 4.03 1.85
CA HIS A 302 12.81 3.06 2.65
C HIS A 302 12.34 1.92 1.73
N GLU A 303 12.17 0.72 2.28
CA GLU A 303 11.67 -0.44 1.51
C GLU A 303 10.46 -1.04 2.21
N LEU A 304 9.36 -1.25 1.49
CA LEU A 304 8.29 -2.15 1.90
C LEU A 304 8.54 -3.51 1.26
N VAL A 305 8.44 -4.58 2.05
CA VAL A 305 8.79 -5.94 1.65
C VAL A 305 7.61 -6.88 1.87
N ILE A 306 7.20 -7.58 0.82
CA ILE A 306 6.23 -8.69 0.86
C ILE A 306 7.01 -9.99 0.71
N SER A 307 6.71 -10.97 1.57
CA SER A 307 7.38 -12.26 1.58
C SER A 307 6.43 -13.38 2.01
N ALA A 308 6.94 -14.62 2.07
CA ALA A 308 6.18 -15.77 2.52
C ALA A 308 4.94 -16.03 1.64
N ASP A 309 3.89 -16.67 2.16
CA ASP A 309 2.68 -16.98 1.38
C ASP A 309 1.93 -15.74 0.87
N ASN A 310 2.21 -14.53 1.40
CA ASN A 310 1.67 -13.27 0.86
C ASN A 310 2.09 -13.03 -0.60
N LEU A 311 3.20 -13.60 -1.06
CA LEU A 311 3.63 -13.51 -2.47
C LEU A 311 2.60 -14.11 -3.43
N ARG A 312 1.97 -15.22 -3.01
CA ARG A 312 0.93 -15.87 -3.82
C ARG A 312 -0.34 -15.03 -3.85
N ILE A 313 -0.74 -14.50 -2.70
CA ILE A 313 -1.90 -13.59 -2.62
C ILE A 313 -1.67 -12.33 -3.47
N TYR A 314 -0.45 -11.77 -3.46
CA TYR A 314 -0.08 -10.66 -4.34
C TYR A 314 -0.20 -11.06 -5.82
N ALA A 315 0.37 -12.20 -6.22
CA ALA A 315 0.32 -12.66 -7.61
C ALA A 315 -1.12 -12.85 -8.11
N GLU A 316 -1.99 -13.41 -7.27
CA GLU A 316 -3.39 -13.70 -7.60
C GLU A 316 -4.26 -12.44 -7.66
N ARG A 317 -4.05 -11.48 -6.74
CA ARG A 317 -4.93 -10.30 -6.61
C ARG A 317 -4.44 -9.05 -7.34
N ILE A 318 -3.14 -8.82 -7.35
CA ILE A 318 -2.54 -7.56 -7.84
C ILE A 318 -1.71 -7.84 -9.10
N GLY A 319 -0.77 -8.78 -9.02
CA GLY A 319 0.12 -9.14 -10.11
C GLY A 319 1.00 -7.98 -10.60
N PHE A 320 1.52 -8.12 -11.82
CA PHE A 320 2.30 -7.11 -12.53
C PHE A 320 1.77 -6.97 -13.96
N ALA A 321 1.81 -5.77 -14.54
CA ALA A 321 1.73 -5.64 -16.00
C ALA A 321 3.12 -5.68 -16.63
N ASP A 322 4.17 -5.36 -15.87
CA ASP A 322 5.55 -5.63 -16.26
C ASP A 322 5.74 -7.15 -16.42
N THR A 323 5.91 -7.61 -17.66
CA THR A 323 5.96 -9.06 -17.95
C THR A 323 7.22 -9.71 -17.40
N ASP A 324 8.34 -8.99 -17.28
CA ASP A 324 9.56 -9.54 -16.69
C ASP A 324 9.39 -9.71 -15.18
N LYS A 325 8.74 -8.76 -14.51
CA LYS A 325 8.41 -8.89 -13.08
C LYS A 325 7.40 -10.01 -12.86
N ALA A 326 6.38 -10.12 -13.71
CA ALA A 326 5.41 -11.21 -13.67
C ALA A 326 6.10 -12.57 -13.82
N ASP A 327 6.88 -12.76 -14.89
CA ASP A 327 7.59 -14.01 -15.17
C ASP A 327 8.57 -14.38 -14.05
N ARG A 328 9.28 -13.41 -13.48
CA ARG A 328 10.18 -13.65 -12.33
C ARG A 328 9.41 -14.08 -11.10
N LEU A 329 8.26 -13.47 -10.81
CA LEU A 329 7.42 -13.86 -9.68
C LEU A 329 6.86 -15.27 -9.90
N ASP A 330 6.35 -15.57 -11.10
CA ASP A 330 5.79 -16.87 -11.44
C ASP A 330 6.85 -17.97 -11.40
N GLN A 331 8.04 -17.73 -11.96
CA GLN A 331 9.16 -18.65 -11.87
C GLN A 331 9.58 -18.87 -10.41
N ALA A 332 9.65 -17.79 -9.62
CA ALA A 332 9.99 -17.88 -8.22
C ALA A 332 8.97 -18.70 -7.44
N LEU A 333 7.67 -18.52 -7.68
CA LEU A 333 6.59 -19.27 -7.03
C LEU A 333 6.52 -20.72 -7.49
N GLY A 334 6.65 -20.99 -8.79
CA GLY A 334 6.57 -22.32 -9.38
C GLY A 334 7.76 -23.22 -9.07
N SER A 335 8.90 -22.62 -8.71
CA SER A 335 10.11 -23.38 -8.39
C SER A 335 10.14 -23.89 -6.94
N TYR A 336 9.22 -23.46 -6.05
CA TYR A 336 9.17 -23.93 -4.67
C TYR A 336 8.74 -25.40 -4.56
N ASN A 337 9.64 -26.26 -4.07
CA ASN A 337 9.36 -27.67 -3.78
C ASN A 337 8.43 -27.89 -2.57
N ARG A 338 8.28 -26.88 -1.71
CA ARG A 338 7.45 -26.90 -0.50
C ARG A 338 6.55 -25.67 -0.50
N SER A 339 5.38 -25.77 0.15
CA SER A 339 4.52 -24.61 0.38
C SER A 339 5.31 -23.50 1.07
N LEU A 340 5.13 -22.26 0.61
CA LEU A 340 5.66 -21.07 1.28
C LEU A 340 5.26 -21.04 2.76
N ASN A 341 6.10 -20.41 3.58
CA ASN A 341 5.78 -20.20 4.99
C ASN A 341 4.47 -19.43 5.10
N ARG A 342 3.53 -19.95 5.90
CA ARG A 342 2.26 -19.26 6.14
C ARG A 342 2.49 -17.98 6.93
N GLU A 343 1.90 -16.86 6.51
CA GLU A 343 1.86 -15.62 7.28
C GLU A 343 1.11 -15.85 8.60
N ARG A 344 1.65 -15.32 9.70
CA ARG A 344 1.04 -15.40 11.04
C ARG A 344 0.28 -14.13 11.40
N PHE A 345 0.40 -13.07 10.60
CA PHE A 345 -0.27 -11.79 10.85
C PHE A 345 0.08 -11.26 12.24
N THR A 346 1.38 -11.26 12.57
CA THR A 346 1.90 -10.71 13.82
C THR A 346 2.88 -9.59 13.54
N VAL A 347 2.94 -8.62 14.44
CA VAL A 347 3.93 -7.54 14.44
C VAL A 347 4.49 -7.37 15.84
N THR A 348 5.71 -6.86 15.93
CA THR A 348 6.46 -6.75 17.16
C THR A 348 6.41 -5.33 17.68
N VAL A 349 5.98 -5.13 18.92
CA VAL A 349 6.02 -3.83 19.60
C VAL A 349 7.46 -3.32 19.62
N GLU A 350 7.67 -2.15 19.05
CA GLU A 350 8.95 -1.43 19.10
C GLU A 350 8.98 -0.49 20.29
N SER A 351 7.94 0.33 20.43
CA SER A 351 7.82 1.31 21.50
C SER A 351 6.38 1.71 21.76
N LEU A 352 6.16 2.20 22.97
CA LEU A 352 4.92 2.82 23.41
C LEU A 352 5.30 4.13 24.11
N THR A 353 4.90 5.26 23.55
CA THR A 353 5.30 6.59 24.04
C THR A 353 4.08 7.46 24.27
N GLU A 354 4.07 8.25 25.34
CA GLU A 354 3.02 9.25 25.58
C GLU A 354 3.01 10.29 24.44
N GLU A 355 1.82 10.62 23.94
CA GLU A 355 1.60 11.52 22.81
C GLU A 355 0.48 12.51 23.11
N GLY A 356 0.60 13.18 24.26
CA GLY A 356 -0.35 14.23 24.67
C GLY A 356 -1.74 13.67 24.99
N SER A 357 -2.77 14.51 24.81
CA SER A 357 -4.17 14.14 25.01
C SER A 357 -5.00 14.58 23.80
N GLU A 358 -5.96 13.74 23.43
CA GLU A 358 -6.86 13.96 22.30
C GLU A 358 -8.25 13.43 22.62
N ASP A 359 -9.23 13.84 21.81
CA ASP A 359 -10.51 13.18 21.76
C ASP A 359 -10.34 11.75 21.26
N VAL A 360 -10.87 10.81 22.04
CA VAL A 360 -10.79 9.38 21.76
C VAL A 360 -12.19 8.78 21.65
N PHE A 361 -12.27 7.73 20.87
CA PHE A 361 -13.50 7.14 20.40
C PHE A 361 -13.49 5.64 20.59
N ASP A 362 -14.68 5.06 20.62
CA ASP A 362 -14.88 3.63 20.72
C ASP A 362 -16.20 3.19 20.08
N VAL A 363 -16.42 1.88 19.92
CA VAL A 363 -17.57 1.32 19.19
C VAL A 363 -18.00 -0.02 19.77
N THR A 364 -19.30 -0.32 19.87
CA THR A 364 -19.74 -1.64 20.34
C THR A 364 -20.02 -2.58 19.15
N VAL A 365 -19.13 -3.54 18.87
CA VAL A 365 -19.29 -4.60 17.86
C VAL A 365 -19.89 -5.85 18.51
N ALA A 366 -20.93 -6.41 17.88
CA ALA A 366 -21.61 -7.62 18.35
C ALA A 366 -20.71 -8.86 18.33
N ASP A 367 -20.95 -9.77 19.27
CA ASP A 367 -20.40 -11.13 19.39
C ASP A 367 -18.88 -11.22 19.65
N ILE A 368 -18.07 -10.55 18.86
CA ILE A 368 -16.60 -10.68 18.87
C ILE A 368 -15.90 -9.64 19.74
N HIS A 369 -16.58 -8.53 20.05
CA HIS A 369 -16.03 -7.44 20.88
C HIS A 369 -14.66 -6.92 20.39
N ALA A 370 -14.51 -6.79 19.08
CA ALA A 370 -13.26 -6.38 18.45
C ALA A 370 -13.50 -5.67 17.11
N PHE A 371 -12.52 -4.91 16.66
CA PHE A 371 -12.52 -4.24 15.36
C PHE A 371 -11.10 -4.03 14.83
N ASP A 372 -10.99 -3.81 13.52
CA ASP A 372 -9.75 -3.43 12.84
C ASP A 372 -9.36 -1.98 13.16
N ALA A 373 -8.13 -1.76 13.62
CA ALA A 373 -7.59 -0.43 13.89
C ALA A 373 -6.22 -0.25 13.22
N ASN A 374 -6.19 0.39 12.06
CA ASN A 374 -5.01 0.50 11.18
C ASN A 374 -4.40 -0.87 10.81
N GLY A 375 -5.19 -1.95 10.80
CA GLY A 375 -4.71 -3.32 10.64
C GLY A 375 -4.56 -4.12 11.93
N LEU A 376 -4.44 -3.47 13.08
CA LEU A 376 -4.24 -4.12 14.38
C LEU A 376 -5.55 -4.63 14.95
N TYR A 377 -5.46 -5.77 15.63
CA TYR A 377 -6.60 -6.43 16.27
C TYR A 377 -6.80 -5.86 17.67
N VAL A 378 -7.80 -4.99 17.83
CA VAL A 378 -8.11 -4.32 19.11
C VAL A 378 -9.51 -4.69 19.61
N HIS A 379 -9.66 -4.68 20.93
CA HIS A 379 -10.93 -4.90 21.60
C HIS A 379 -11.73 -3.60 21.61
N ASN A 380 -13.05 -3.65 21.65
CA ASN A 380 -13.85 -2.47 21.98
C ASN A 380 -14.11 -2.31 23.48
N CYS A 381 -14.16 -1.10 24.01
CA CYS A 381 -14.34 -0.89 25.45
C CYS A 381 -15.77 -1.16 25.94
#